data_AF-A0A1B6YHP8-F1
#
_entry.id   AF-A0A1B6YHP8-F1
#
_cell.length_a   1.000
_cell.length_b   1.000
_cell.length_c   1.000
_cell.angle_alpha   90.00
_cell.angle_beta   90.00
_cell.angle_gamma   90.00
#
_symmetry.space_group_name_H-M   'P 1'
#
loop_
_entity.id
_entity.type
_entity.pdbx_description
1 polymer ?
#
loop_
_entity_poly.entity_id
_entity_poly.type
_entity_poly.pdbx_seq_one_letter_code
_entity_poly.pdbx_strand_id
1 'polypeptide(L)'
;MARFMRMFFLIEAGLAGLCYAVVALAMISDVFAREFFNYSIYGVQRAAVLFVIATAYFGLGLATSQNQHLRPRFADGWAPARYQSLVTRLGDLLSAIAFATMGYFSFMMVKANHEWDETIPVILIPLWTVQWIMPYGFFSAAIRFVVFFLRPDLKPSEQVAEQ
;
A
#
# COMPACT_ATOMS: atom_id res chain seq x y z
N MET A 1 -3.21 -14.86 16.07
CA MET A 1 -2.94 -14.40 14.68
C MET A 1 -4.09 -13.59 14.09
N ALA A 2 -5.33 -14.10 14.01
CA ALA A 2 -6.46 -13.35 13.44
C ALA A 2 -6.70 -11.96 14.09
N ARG A 3 -6.62 -11.87 15.43
CA ARG A 3 -6.72 -10.57 16.14
C ARG A 3 -5.59 -9.59 15.80
N PHE A 4 -4.37 -10.10 15.62
CA PHE A 4 -3.21 -9.30 15.25
C PHE A 4 -3.36 -8.73 13.85
N MET A 5 -3.77 -9.57 12.87
CA MET A 5 -4.03 -9.13 11.50
C MET A 5 -5.17 -8.10 11.43
N ARG A 6 -6.24 -8.30 12.22
CA ARG A 6 -7.35 -7.33 12.29
C ARG A 6 -6.92 -6.01 12.91
N MET A 7 -6.13 -6.03 13.99
CA MET A 7 -5.62 -4.81 14.61
C MET A 7 -4.69 -4.05 13.65
N PHE A 8 -3.82 -4.77 12.96
CA PHE A 8 -2.91 -4.20 11.98
C PHE A 8 -3.65 -3.59 10.78
N PHE A 9 -4.68 -4.28 10.28
CA PHE A 9 -5.60 -3.75 9.28
C PHE A 9 -6.30 -2.46 9.73
N LEU A 10 -6.85 -2.43 10.96
CA LEU A 10 -7.55 -1.25 11.47
C LEU A 10 -6.61 -0.05 11.62
N ILE A 11 -5.36 -0.28 12.01
CA ILE A 11 -4.34 0.76 12.11
C ILE A 11 -4.01 1.31 10.73
N GLU A 12 -3.70 0.46 9.76
CA GLU A 12 -3.42 0.89 8.38
C GLU A 12 -4.62 1.61 7.74
N ALA A 13 -5.84 1.11 7.98
CA ALA A 13 -7.07 1.72 7.48
C ALA A 13 -7.29 3.10 8.10
N GLY A 14 -7.07 3.23 9.41
CA GLY A 14 -7.15 4.49 10.12
C GLY A 14 -6.11 5.49 9.63
N LEU A 15 -4.86 5.07 9.44
CA LEU A 15 -3.80 5.92 8.90
C LEU A 15 -4.10 6.35 7.45
N ALA A 16 -4.50 5.42 6.59
CA ALA A 16 -4.86 5.73 5.20
C ALA A 16 -6.01 6.74 5.13
N GLY A 17 -7.07 6.51 5.90
CA GLY A 17 -8.22 7.42 5.97
C GLY A 17 -7.84 8.79 6.51
N LEU A 18 -7.00 8.85 7.55
CA LEU A 18 -6.51 10.11 8.11
C LEU A 18 -5.65 10.89 7.10
N CYS A 19 -4.69 10.23 6.44
CA CYS A 19 -3.87 10.86 5.41
C CYS A 19 -4.74 11.43 4.28
N TYR A 20 -5.72 10.66 3.82
CA TYR A 20 -6.61 11.11 2.76
C TYR A 20 -7.50 12.28 3.19
N ALA A 21 -8.01 12.26 4.43
CA ALA A 21 -8.78 13.37 4.98
C ALA A 21 -7.96 14.65 5.08
N VAL A 22 -6.70 14.56 5.53
CA VAL A 22 -5.76 15.69 5.58
C VAL A 22 -5.51 16.25 4.19
N VAL A 23 -5.30 15.40 3.18
CA VAL A 23 -5.15 15.82 1.77
C VAL A 23 -6.38 16.57 1.30
N ALA A 24 -7.57 16.00 1.51
CA ALA A 24 -8.82 16.61 1.08
C ALA A 24 -9.01 18.00 1.70
N LEU A 25 -8.81 18.13 3.02
CA LEU A 25 -8.92 19.40 3.72
C LEU A 25 -7.87 20.42 3.26
N ALA A 26 -6.62 20.00 3.05
CA ALA A 26 -5.56 20.86 2.55
C ALA A 26 -5.86 21.38 1.13
N MET A 27 -6.35 20.51 0.25
CA MET A 27 -6.74 20.87 -1.12
C MET A 27 -7.96 21.81 -1.15
N ILE A 28 -8.99 21.54 -0.35
CA ILE A 28 -10.15 22.44 -0.22
C ILE A 28 -9.71 23.82 0.28
N SER A 29 -8.81 23.86 1.27
CA SER A 29 -8.28 25.11 1.81
C SER A 29 -7.48 25.90 0.79
N ASP A 30 -6.66 25.24 -0.04
CA ASP A 30 -5.90 25.90 -1.11
C ASP A 30 -6.82 26.43 -2.22
N VAL A 31 -7.86 25.67 -2.61
CA VAL A 31 -8.87 26.15 -3.57
C VAL A 31 -9.62 27.38 -3.02
N PHE A 32 -10.01 27.33 -1.74
CA PHE A 32 -10.66 28.47 -1.08
C PHE A 32 -9.74 29.70 -1.02
N ALA A 33 -8.47 29.53 -0.68
CA ALA A 33 -7.49 30.62 -0.66
C ALA A 33 -7.33 31.28 -2.05
N ARG A 34 -7.25 30.46 -3.10
CA ARG A 34 -7.13 30.95 -4.49
C ARG A 34 -8.35 31.73 -4.93
N GLU A 35 -9.54 31.22 -4.65
CA GLU A 35 -10.79 31.81 -5.13
C GLU A 35 -11.15 33.11 -4.39
N PHE A 36 -10.99 33.14 -3.07
CA PHE A 36 -11.41 34.29 -2.26
C PHE A 36 -10.31 35.34 -2.09
N PHE A 37 -9.03 34.93 -2.07
CA PHE A 37 -7.92 35.82 -1.74
C PHE A 37 -6.89 35.99 -2.86
N ASN A 38 -7.09 35.35 -4.03
CA ASN A 38 -6.19 35.41 -5.18
C ASN A 38 -4.73 35.01 -4.88
N TYR A 39 -4.50 34.21 -3.83
CA TYR A 39 -3.20 33.62 -3.53
C TYR A 39 -3.31 32.10 -3.34
N SER A 40 -2.27 31.35 -3.72
CA SER A 40 -2.18 29.91 -3.42
C SER A 40 -1.22 29.66 -2.27
N ILE A 41 -1.52 28.63 -1.47
CA ILE A 41 -0.66 28.19 -0.39
C ILE A 41 0.52 27.42 -0.99
N TYR A 42 1.71 28.02 -0.94
CA TYR A 42 2.92 27.43 -1.49
C TYR A 42 3.21 26.07 -0.85
N GLY A 43 3.44 25.05 -1.67
CA GLY A 43 3.82 23.70 -1.22
C GLY A 43 2.67 22.76 -0.85
N VAL A 44 1.42 23.24 -0.72
CA VAL A 44 0.26 22.39 -0.36
C VAL A 44 0.01 21.28 -1.38
N GLN A 45 0.14 21.57 -2.68
CA GLN A 45 0.01 20.56 -3.72
C GLN A 45 1.08 19.47 -3.64
N ARG A 46 2.31 19.82 -3.26
CA ARG A 46 3.40 18.84 -3.12
C ARG A 46 3.23 17.99 -1.87
N ALA A 47 2.83 18.61 -0.76
CA ALA A 47 2.50 17.88 0.47
C ALA A 47 1.36 16.89 0.21
N ALA A 48 0.32 17.31 -0.53
CA ALA A 48 -0.78 16.44 -0.90
C ALA A 48 -0.33 15.21 -1.70
N VAL A 49 0.56 15.38 -2.69
CA VAL A 49 1.13 14.24 -3.44
C VAL A 49 1.84 13.25 -2.51
N LEU A 50 2.62 13.73 -1.53
CA LEU A 50 3.31 12.85 -0.57
C LEU A 50 2.33 12.05 0.29
N PHE A 51 1.26 12.69 0.77
CA PHE A 51 0.22 12.00 1.54
C PHE A 51 -0.61 11.04 0.69
N VAL A 52 -0.85 11.34 -0.59
CA VAL A 52 -1.51 10.40 -1.52
C VAL A 52 -0.61 9.17 -1.75
N ILE A 53 0.70 9.36 -1.94
CA ILE A 53 1.66 8.26 -2.03
C ILE A 53 1.60 7.42 -0.76
N ALA A 54 1.64 8.04 0.42
CA ALA A 54 1.51 7.35 1.70
C ALA A 54 0.22 6.52 1.78
N THR A 55 -0.91 7.13 1.40
CA THR A 55 -2.23 6.48 1.37
C THR A 55 -2.25 5.29 0.41
N ALA A 56 -1.59 5.39 -0.75
CA ALA A 56 -1.52 4.29 -1.72
C ALA A 56 -0.77 3.07 -1.16
N TYR A 57 0.33 3.26 -0.44
CA TYR A 57 1.09 2.16 0.17
C TYR A 57 0.38 1.57 1.39
N PHE A 58 -0.33 2.36 2.20
CA PHE A 58 -1.23 1.81 3.21
C PHE A 58 -2.39 1.04 2.57
N GLY A 59 -2.95 1.57 1.48
CA GLY A 59 -3.99 0.93 0.67
C GLY A 59 -3.54 -0.41 0.09
N LEU A 60 -2.28 -0.53 -0.31
CA LEU A 60 -1.68 -1.80 -0.74
C LEU A 60 -1.79 -2.86 0.38
N GLY A 61 -1.44 -2.52 1.62
CA GLY A 61 -1.58 -3.40 2.78
C GLY A 61 -3.04 -3.85 3.02
N LEU A 62 -3.99 -2.92 2.89
CA LEU A 62 -5.43 -3.19 3.00
C LEU A 62 -5.94 -4.10 1.88
N ALA A 63 -5.58 -3.83 0.63
CA ALA A 63 -5.95 -4.66 -0.52
C ALA A 63 -5.40 -6.10 -0.38
N THR A 64 -4.15 -6.21 0.07
CA THR A 64 -3.51 -7.50 0.37
C THR A 64 -4.26 -8.26 1.45
N SER A 65 -4.70 -7.56 2.50
CA SER A 65 -5.43 -8.19 3.62
C SER A 65 -6.79 -8.74 3.20
N GLN A 66 -7.43 -8.15 2.19
CA GLN A 66 -8.72 -8.59 1.65
C GLN A 66 -8.56 -9.62 0.53
N ASN A 67 -7.33 -10.08 0.28
CA ASN A 67 -7.02 -11.03 -0.77
C ASN A 67 -7.50 -10.57 -2.16
N GLN A 68 -7.54 -9.26 -2.42
CA GLN A 68 -7.93 -8.68 -3.70
C GLN A 68 -6.80 -8.67 -4.74
N HIS A 69 -5.84 -9.59 -4.61
CA HIS A 69 -4.88 -9.79 -5.67
C HIS A 69 -5.58 -10.48 -6.83
N LEU A 70 -5.29 -10.05 -8.07
CA LEU A 70 -5.84 -10.64 -9.27
C LEU A 70 -5.49 -12.14 -9.33
N ARG A 71 -6.33 -12.98 -8.74
CA ARG A 71 -6.43 -14.38 -9.08
C ARG A 71 -7.24 -14.41 -10.37
N PRO A 72 -6.65 -14.81 -11.50
CA PRO A 72 -7.39 -14.83 -12.75
C PRO A 72 -8.47 -15.90 -12.64
N ARG A 73 -9.71 -15.51 -12.32
CA ARG A 73 -10.84 -16.44 -12.07
C ARG A 73 -11.12 -17.36 -13.27
N PHE A 74 -10.75 -16.93 -14.48
CA PHE A 74 -10.83 -17.76 -15.68
C PHE A 74 -9.88 -18.97 -15.64
N ALA A 75 -8.77 -18.89 -14.90
CA ALA A 75 -7.80 -19.97 -14.75
C ALA A 75 -8.20 -20.98 -13.65
N ASP A 76 -9.22 -20.67 -12.82
CA ASP A 76 -9.70 -21.57 -11.78
C ASP A 76 -10.31 -22.86 -12.34
N GLY A 77 -10.81 -22.81 -13.58
CA GLY A 77 -11.32 -23.98 -14.31
C GLY A 77 -10.25 -24.81 -15.02
N TRP A 78 -9.01 -24.34 -15.11
CA TRP A 78 -7.94 -25.05 -15.84
C TRP A 78 -7.27 -26.15 -15.02
N ALA A 79 -7.34 -26.07 -13.68
CA ALA A 79 -6.76 -27.06 -12.78
C ALA A 79 -7.85 -27.98 -12.19
N PRO A 80 -7.63 -29.32 -12.15
CA PRO A 80 -8.52 -30.23 -11.44
C PRO A 80 -8.71 -29.81 -9.98
N ALA A 81 -9.92 -29.96 -9.43
CA ALA A 81 -10.27 -29.54 -8.06
C ALA A 81 -9.29 -30.05 -6.98
N ARG A 82 -8.65 -31.20 -7.22
CA ARG A 82 -7.62 -31.79 -6.33
C ARG A 82 -6.34 -30.96 -6.20
N TYR A 83 -5.99 -30.16 -7.21
CA TYR A 83 -4.77 -29.33 -7.24
C TYR A 83 -5.02 -27.85 -6.98
N GLN A 84 -6.28 -27.39 -6.92
CA GLN A 84 -6.60 -25.98 -6.71
C GLN A 84 -5.99 -25.41 -5.42
N SER A 85 -5.95 -26.20 -4.34
CA SER A 85 -5.31 -25.79 -3.08
C SER A 85 -3.80 -25.59 -3.23
N LEU A 86 -3.13 -26.49 -3.97
CA LEU A 86 -1.68 -26.39 -4.24
C LEU A 86 -1.36 -25.18 -5.13
N VAL A 87 -2.14 -24.98 -6.20
CA VAL A 87 -1.97 -23.85 -7.13
C VAL A 87 -2.16 -22.51 -6.40
N THR A 88 -3.16 -22.43 -5.52
CA THR A 88 -3.41 -21.22 -4.72
C THR A 88 -2.25 -20.93 -3.76
N ARG A 89 -1.73 -21.96 -3.08
CA ARG A 89 -0.55 -21.81 -2.21
C ARG A 89 0.70 -21.39 -2.97
N LEU A 90 0.94 -21.96 -4.15
CA LEU A 90 2.07 -21.56 -4.99
C LEU A 90 1.93 -20.12 -5.48
N GLY A 91 0.71 -19.69 -5.82
CA GLY A 91 0.41 -18.29 -6.12
C GLY A 91 0.74 -17.36 -4.97
N ASP A 92 0.30 -17.69 -3.75
CA ASP A 92 0.59 -16.90 -2.54
C ASP A 92 2.11 -16.84 -2.27
N LEU A 93 2.84 -17.94 -2.46
CA LEU A 93 4.29 -17.98 -2.32
C LEU A 93 4.99 -17.10 -3.37
N LEU A 94 4.55 -17.17 -4.63
CA LEU A 94 5.10 -16.35 -5.70
C LEU A 94 4.85 -14.86 -5.44
N SER A 95 3.64 -14.50 -4.98
CA SER A 95 3.32 -13.14 -4.57
C SER A 95 4.18 -12.70 -3.39
N ALA A 96 4.37 -13.54 -2.36
CA ALA A 96 5.26 -13.23 -1.24
C ALA A 96 6.68 -12.91 -1.70
N ILE A 97 7.24 -13.72 -2.61
CA ILE A 97 8.57 -13.51 -3.16
C ILE A 97 8.63 -12.21 -3.97
N ALA A 98 7.66 -12.00 -4.87
CA ALA A 98 7.60 -10.79 -5.69
C ALA A 98 7.56 -9.51 -4.82
N PHE A 99 6.68 -9.49 -3.82
CA PHE A 99 6.56 -8.35 -2.90
C PHE A 99 7.81 -8.18 -2.02
N ALA A 100 8.45 -9.27 -1.58
CA ALA A 100 9.71 -9.19 -0.85
C ALA A 100 10.85 -8.62 -1.71
N THR A 101 10.93 -9.04 -2.98
CA THR A 101 11.91 -8.51 -3.94
C THR A 101 11.66 -7.03 -4.22
N MET A 102 10.41 -6.60 -4.42
CA MET A 102 10.06 -5.19 -4.57
C MET A 102 10.40 -4.37 -3.32
N GLY A 103 10.15 -4.92 -2.13
CA GLY A 103 10.54 -4.31 -0.85
C GLY A 103 12.05 -4.13 -0.72
N TYR A 104 12.83 -5.13 -1.16
CA TYR A 104 14.29 -5.04 -1.20
C TYR A 104 14.79 -3.93 -2.13
N PHE A 105 14.31 -3.87 -3.38
CA PHE A 105 14.67 -2.79 -4.30
C PHE A 105 14.23 -1.42 -3.80
N SER A 106 13.06 -1.34 -3.17
CA SER A 106 12.56 -0.11 -2.56
C SER A 106 13.48 0.37 -1.43
N PHE A 107 13.97 -0.54 -0.58
CA PHE A 107 14.96 -0.21 0.45
C PHE A 107 16.30 0.26 -0.17
N MET A 108 16.78 -0.38 -1.23
CA MET A 108 17.98 0.08 -1.93
C MET A 108 17.81 1.49 -2.49
N MET A 109 16.62 1.82 -3.01
CA MET A 109 16.29 3.16 -3.49
C MET A 109 16.30 4.20 -2.37
N VAL A 110 15.80 3.85 -1.17
CA VAL A 110 15.89 4.73 0.02
C VAL A 110 17.35 4.99 0.40
N LYS A 111 18.18 3.94 0.39
CA LYS A 111 19.62 4.06 0.69
C LYS A 111 20.35 4.95 -0.32
N ALA A 112 20.09 4.76 -1.62
CA ALA A 112 20.67 5.58 -2.68
C ALA A 112 20.29 7.07 -2.50
N ASN A 113 19.01 7.36 -2.24
CA ASN A 113 18.55 8.74 -2.05
C ASN A 113 19.06 9.39 -0.77
N HIS A 114 19.36 8.59 0.26
CA HIS A 114 20.08 9.06 1.44
C HIS A 114 21.55 9.36 1.14
N GLU A 115 22.23 8.53 0.33
CA GLU A 115 23.64 8.76 -0.04
C GLU A 115 23.82 9.97 -0.96
N TRP A 116 22.81 10.31 -1.76
CA TRP A 116 22.83 11.44 -2.68
C TRP A 116 22.25 12.74 -2.10
N ASP A 117 21.85 12.76 -0.82
CA ASP A 117 21.21 13.88 -0.14
C ASP A 117 20.05 14.50 -0.96
N GLU A 118 19.27 13.64 -1.63
CA GLU A 118 18.19 14.10 -2.47
C GLU A 118 17.06 14.69 -1.61
N THR A 119 16.63 15.91 -1.94
CA THR A 119 15.59 16.63 -1.21
C THR A 119 14.35 16.81 -2.06
N ILE A 120 13.19 16.82 -1.41
CA ILE A 120 11.92 17.13 -2.07
C ILE A 120 11.95 18.62 -2.40
N PRO A 121 11.89 19.02 -3.68
CA PRO A 121 11.95 20.44 -3.99
C PRO A 121 10.74 21.14 -3.36
N VAL A 122 10.89 22.42 -3.00
CA VAL A 122 9.91 23.24 -2.25
C VAL A 122 9.76 22.90 -0.76
N ILE A 123 9.64 21.63 -0.38
CA ILE A 123 9.49 21.24 1.04
C ILE A 123 10.85 21.15 1.74
N LEU A 124 11.94 20.96 0.97
CA LEU A 124 13.33 20.92 1.44
C LEU A 124 13.61 19.86 2.51
N ILE A 125 12.71 18.88 2.67
CA ILE A 125 12.96 17.70 3.50
C ILE A 125 13.69 16.63 2.67
N PRO A 126 14.56 15.83 3.29
CA PRO A 126 15.21 14.72 2.60
C PRO A 126 14.18 13.71 2.09
N LEU A 127 14.27 13.34 0.81
CA LEU A 127 13.30 12.46 0.14
C LEU A 127 13.19 11.09 0.82
N TRP A 128 14.32 10.57 1.30
CA TRP A 128 14.42 9.27 1.96
C TRP A 128 13.47 9.15 3.17
N THR A 129 13.14 10.26 3.86
CA THR A 129 12.26 10.27 5.03
C THR A 129 10.85 9.78 4.70
N VAL A 130 10.28 10.28 3.60
CA VAL A 130 8.92 9.90 3.15
C VAL A 130 8.98 8.56 2.40
N GLN A 131 10.07 8.29 1.71
CA GLN A 131 10.23 7.12 0.86
C GLN A 131 10.23 5.79 1.63
N TRP A 132 10.48 5.81 2.94
CA TRP A 132 10.31 4.65 3.84
C TRP A 132 8.91 4.03 3.84
N ILE A 133 7.90 4.77 3.39
CA ILE A 133 6.54 4.23 3.23
C ILE A 133 6.46 3.13 2.16
N MET A 134 7.32 3.21 1.12
CA MET A 134 7.37 2.21 0.06
C MET A 134 7.85 0.84 0.54
N PRO A 135 9.06 0.70 1.15
CA PRO A 135 9.52 -0.60 1.63
C PRO A 135 8.58 -1.12 2.71
N TYR A 136 8.05 -0.24 3.57
CA TYR A 136 7.01 -0.63 4.53
C TYR A 136 5.81 -1.29 3.85
N GLY A 137 5.21 -0.64 2.84
CA GLY A 137 4.04 -1.18 2.13
C GLY A 137 4.31 -2.54 1.47
N PHE A 138 5.46 -2.68 0.80
CA PHE A 138 5.84 -3.93 0.14
C PHE A 138 6.15 -5.06 1.13
N PHE A 139 6.91 -4.80 2.19
CA PHE A 139 7.18 -5.81 3.21
C PHE A 139 5.92 -6.19 4.00
N SER A 140 5.07 -5.20 4.30
CA SER A 140 3.76 -5.40 4.92
C SER A 140 2.91 -6.36 4.07
N ALA A 141 2.86 -6.18 2.75
CA ALA A 141 2.19 -7.10 1.84
C ALA A 141 2.85 -8.49 1.80
N ALA A 142 4.18 -8.57 1.67
CA ALA A 142 4.94 -9.81 1.63
C ALA A 142 4.67 -10.69 2.88
N ILE A 143 4.69 -10.09 4.08
CA ILE A 143 4.41 -10.80 5.34
C ILE A 143 3.00 -11.42 5.32
N ARG A 144 1.98 -10.70 4.81
CA ARG A 144 0.62 -11.24 4.72
C ARG A 144 0.56 -12.46 3.81
N PHE A 145 1.21 -12.41 2.66
CA PHE A 145 1.27 -13.56 1.75
C PHE A 145 1.99 -14.76 2.34
N VAL A 146 3.08 -14.55 3.08
CA VAL A 146 3.73 -15.63 3.83
C VAL A 146 2.76 -16.23 4.85
N VAL A 147 1.96 -15.41 5.53
CA VAL A 147 0.95 -15.92 6.47
C VAL A 147 -0.16 -16.70 5.74
N PHE A 148 -0.63 -16.24 4.57
CA PHE A 148 -1.62 -16.97 3.76
C PHE A 148 -1.07 -18.30 3.23
N PHE A 149 0.21 -18.35 2.85
CA PHE A 149 0.89 -19.57 2.46
C PHE A 149 0.95 -20.59 3.62
N LEU A 150 1.31 -20.15 4.83
CA LEU A 150 1.42 -21.01 6.01
C LEU A 150 0.05 -21.40 6.59
N ARG A 151 -0.93 -20.49 6.54
CA ARG A 151 -2.28 -20.65 7.09
C ARG A 151 -3.33 -20.18 6.09
N PRO A 152 -3.70 -21.03 5.12
CA PRO A 152 -4.74 -20.71 4.15
C PRO A 152 -6.11 -20.50 4.81
N ASP A 153 -6.33 -21.02 6.03
CA ASP A 153 -7.58 -20.83 6.79
C ASP A 153 -7.85 -19.38 7.19
N LEU A 154 -6.82 -18.52 7.19
CA LEU A 154 -6.93 -17.10 7.52
C LEU A 154 -7.19 -16.23 6.28
N LYS A 155 -7.23 -16.83 5.09
CA LYS A 155 -7.47 -16.13 3.84
C LYS A 155 -8.94 -15.69 3.81
N PRO A 156 -9.25 -14.38 3.81
CA PRO A 156 -10.62 -13.94 3.70
C PRO A 156 -11.20 -14.39 2.36
N SER A 157 -12.45 -14.85 2.38
CA SER A 157 -13.23 -15.05 1.16
C SER A 157 -13.27 -13.73 0.42
N GLU A 158 -12.87 -13.74 -0.85
CA GLU A 158 -12.93 -12.58 -1.74
C GLU A 158 -14.34 -11.99 -1.63
N GLN A 159 -14.45 -10.75 -1.12
CA GLN A 159 -15.72 -10.06 -1.10
C GLN A 159 -16.10 -9.84 -2.56
N VAL A 160 -17.09 -10.60 -3.03
CA VAL A 160 -17.75 -10.35 -4.30
C VAL A 160 -18.30 -8.94 -4.18
N ALA A 161 -17.64 -7.98 -4.82
CA ALA A 161 -18.29 -6.72 -5.13
C ALA A 161 -19.50 -7.10 -5.96
N GLU A 162 -20.68 -7.13 -5.33
CA GLU A 162 -21.95 -7.16 -6.03
C GLU A 162 -21.88 -6.05 -7.08
N GLN A 163 -21.91 -6.48 -8.35
CA GLN A 163 -21.89 -5.61 -9.52
C GLN A 163 -23.22 -4.89 -9.66
#